data_AF-A0A081GNJ4-F1
#
_entry.id   AF-A0A081GNJ4-F1
#
_cell.length_a   1.000
_cell.length_b   1.000
_cell.length_c   1.000
_cell.angle_alpha   90.00
_cell.angle_beta   90.00
_cell.angle_gamma   90.00
#
_symmetry.space_group_name_H-M   'P 1'
#
loop_
_entity.id
_entity.type
_entity.pdbx_description
1 polymer ?
#
loop_
_entity_poly.entity_id
_entity_poly.type
_entity_poly.pdbx_seq_one_letter_code
_entity_poly.pdbx_strand_id
1 'polypeptide(L)' 'MPRSVTPTPVWLVRPRSDGGCDYVSFQPSQGVVEMREGSHLPPQMPLLKRRRSLAIEEAEACRRRLQQEAGYQRSEPLF' A
#
# COMPACT_ATOMS: atom_id res chain seq x y z
N MET A 1 11.58 27.97 -7.53
CA MET A 1 11.86 26.52 -7.43
C MET A 1 10.55 25.82 -7.10
N PRO A 2 9.91 25.07 -8.01
CA PRO A 2 8.75 24.29 -7.60
C PRO A 2 9.28 23.20 -6.65
N ARG A 3 8.72 23.14 -5.45
CA ARG A 3 8.96 22.04 -4.51
C ARG A 3 8.59 20.76 -5.26
N SER A 4 9.56 19.91 -5.55
CA SER A 4 9.29 18.55 -6.01
C SER A 4 8.43 17.91 -4.92
N VAL A 5 7.13 17.82 -5.15
CA VAL A 5 6.21 17.09 -4.28
C VAL A 5 6.56 15.64 -4.48
N THR A 6 7.54 15.15 -3.72
CA THR A 6 7.76 13.71 -3.58
C THR A 6 6.44 13.16 -3.07
N PRO A 7 5.79 12.22 -3.80
CA PRO A 7 4.57 11.62 -3.31
C PRO A 7 4.82 11.10 -1.90
N THR A 8 3.87 11.23 -0.99
CA THR A 8 4.03 10.66 0.35
C THR A 8 3.75 9.16 0.29
N PRO A 9 4.46 8.32 1.05
CA PRO A 9 4.09 6.92 1.22
C PRO A 9 2.63 6.77 1.63
N VAL A 10 1.93 5.79 1.06
CA VAL A 10 0.54 5.49 1.42
C VAL A 10 0.41 4.04 1.83
N TRP A 11 -0.25 3.81 2.96
CA TRP A 11 -0.58 2.49 3.46
C TRP A 11 -2.07 2.27 3.42
N LEU A 12 -2.45 1.10 2.94
CA LEU A 12 -3.80 0.60 2.91
C LEU A 12 -3.87 -0.74 3.64
N VAL A 13 -4.93 -0.96 4.40
CA VAL A 13 -5.21 -2.22 5.09
C VAL A 13 -6.63 -2.67 4.85
N ARG A 14 -6.83 -3.98 4.86
CA ARG A 14 -8.15 -4.61 4.85
C ARG A 14 -8.22 -5.64 5.98
N PRO A 15 -9.04 -5.41 7.02
CA PRO A 15 -9.23 -6.37 8.10
C PRO A 15 -9.75 -7.72 7.58
N ARG A 16 -9.35 -8.79 8.25
CA ARG A 16 -9.80 -10.17 8.00
C ARG A 16 -10.52 -10.72 9.23
N SER A 17 -11.35 -11.73 9.02
CA SER A 17 -12.14 -12.38 10.09
C SER A 17 -11.30 -13.16 11.11
N ASP A 18 -10.05 -13.49 10.78
CA ASP A 18 -9.11 -14.19 11.64
C ASP A 18 -8.32 -13.27 12.58
N GLY A 19 -8.68 -11.98 12.63
CA GLY A 19 -7.98 -10.97 13.44
C GLY A 19 -6.71 -10.41 12.77
N GLY A 20 -6.38 -10.89 11.56
CA GLY A 20 -5.32 -10.33 10.74
C GLY A 20 -5.80 -9.22 9.79
N CYS A 21 -4.89 -8.79 8.93
CA CYS A 21 -5.20 -7.89 7.81
C CYS A 21 -4.38 -8.26 6.57
N ASP A 22 -4.92 -7.95 5.39
CA ASP A 22 -4.10 -7.76 4.20
C ASP A 22 -3.66 -6.30 4.16
N TYR A 23 -2.45 -6.04 3.67
CA TYR A 23 -1.93 -4.67 3.54
C TYR A 23 -1.35 -4.43 2.17
N VAL A 24 -1.40 -3.17 1.75
CA VAL A 24 -0.73 -2.65 0.56
C VAL A 24 -0.02 -1.36 0.93
N SER A 25 1.27 -1.25 0.65
CA SER A 25 2.01 0.01 0.75
C SER A 25 2.49 0.49 -0.61
N PHE A 26 2.32 1.79 -0.86
CA PHE A 26 2.79 2.49 -2.04
C PHE A 26 3.95 3.38 -1.63
N GLN A 27 5.15 3.02 -2.05
CA GLN A 27 6.40 3.68 -1.70
C GLN A 27 6.94 4.40 -2.93
N PRO A 28 6.93 5.75 -2.96
CA PRO A 28 7.51 6.51 -4.07
C PRO A 28 9.01 6.26 -4.15
N SER A 29 9.51 5.96 -5.35
CA SER A 29 10.92 5.65 -5.61
C SER A 29 11.32 6.13 -7.00
N GLN A 30 12.21 7.13 -7.08
CA GLN A 30 12.90 7.58 -8.31
C GLN A 30 12.03 7.55 -9.59
N GLY A 31 10.89 8.24 -9.58
CA GLY A 31 10.02 8.38 -10.76
C GLY A 31 9.01 7.24 -10.97
N VAL A 32 9.03 6.21 -10.11
CA VAL A 32 8.03 5.15 -10.05
C VAL A 32 7.46 5.01 -8.62
N VAL A 33 6.46 4.17 -8.46
CA VAL A 33 5.91 3.79 -7.16
C VAL A 33 6.10 2.29 -6.96
N GLU A 34 6.81 1.92 -5.90
CA GLU A 34 6.93 0.55 -5.47
C GLU A 34 5.69 0.17 -4.63
N MET A 35 4.86 -0.70 -5.17
CA MET A 35 3.72 -1.28 -4.49
C MET A 35 4.11 -2.60 -3.84
N ARG A 36 3.90 -2.71 -2.52
CA ARG A 36 4.14 -3.93 -1.73
C ARG A 36 2.82 -4.44 -1.18
N GLU A 37 2.49 -5.69 -1.46
CA GLU A 37 1.27 -6.34 -0.99
C GLU A 37 1.63 -7.46 -0.03
N GLY A 38 0.90 -7.59 1.07
CA GLY A 38 1.18 -8.60 2.07
C GLY A 38 0.02 -8.87 3.01
N SER A 39 0.29 -9.64 4.06
CA SER A 39 -0.65 -9.84 5.16
C SER A 39 0.07 -9.84 6.50
N HIS A 40 -0.65 -9.46 7.54
CA HIS A 40 -0.16 -9.43 8.91
C HIS A 40 -1.22 -10.04 9.83
N LEU A 41 -0.83 -11.05 10.58
CA LEU A 41 -1.63 -11.65 11.65
C LEU A 41 -0.83 -11.49 12.96
N PRO A 42 -1.16 -10.50 13.80
CA PRO A 42 -0.48 -10.35 15.09
C PRO A 42 -0.53 -11.65 15.92
N PRO A 43 0.54 -12.01 16.66
CA PRO A 43 1.78 -11.26 16.87
C PRO A 43 2.90 -11.55 15.84
N GLN A 44 2.59 -12.19 14.71
CA GLN A 44 3.59 -12.65 13.75
C GLN A 44 4.20 -11.50 12.95
N MET A 45 5.38 -11.71 12.37
CA MET A 45 5.95 -10.74 11.43
C MET A 45 5.04 -10.57 10.19
N PRO A 46 4.88 -9.33 9.67
CA PRO A 46 4.20 -9.09 8.40
C PRO A 46 4.84 -9.88 7.25
N LEU A 47 4.03 -10.61 6.51
CA LEU A 47 4.46 -11.40 5.37
C LEU A 47 4.28 -10.60 4.09
N LEU A 48 5.38 -10.36 3.37
CA LEU A 48 5.33 -9.79 2.03
C LEU A 48 4.94 -10.86 1.02
N LYS A 49 3.84 -10.64 0.28
CA LYS A 49 3.35 -11.58 -0.74
C LYS A 49 3.85 -11.19 -2.14
N ARG A 50 3.79 -9.90 -2.49
CA ARG A 50 4.14 -9.40 -3.82
C ARG A 50 4.76 -8.02 -3.76
N ARG A 51 5.65 -7.73 -4.70
CA ARG A 51 6.24 -6.41 -4.93
C ARG A 51 6.16 -6.09 -6.42
N ARG A 52 5.78 -4.86 -6.76
CA ARG A 52 5.62 -4.38 -8.14
C ARG A 52 6.11 -2.94 -8.24
N SER A 53 6.75 -2.59 -9.35
CA SER A 53 7.01 -1.20 -9.71
C SER A 53 5.91 -0.75 -10.66
N LEU A 54 5.27 0.38 -10.34
CA LEU A 54 4.18 0.96 -11.11
C LEU A 54 4.54 2.39 -11.52
N ALA A 55 4.05 2.83 -12.67
CA ALA A 55 4.03 4.25 -12.97
C ALA A 55 3.15 4.99 -11.94
N ILE A 56 3.35 6.30 -11.81
CA ILE A 56 2.62 7.11 -10.81
C ILE A 56 1.11 7.04 -11.08
N GLU A 57 0.66 7.18 -12.34
CA GLU A 57 -0.77 7.12 -12.65
C GLU A 57 -1.37 5.73 -12.41
N GLU A 58 -0.62 4.67 -12.72
CA GLU A 58 -1.05 3.28 -12.47
C GLU A 58 -1.20 3.00 -10.98
N ALA A 59 -0.27 3.50 -10.15
CA ALA A 59 -0.32 3.37 -8.71
C ALA A 59 -1.55 4.11 -8.13
N GLU A 60 -1.86 5.30 -8.62
CA GLU A 60 -3.05 6.05 -8.19
C GLU A 60 -4.36 5.38 -8.60
N ALA A 61 -4.43 4.83 -9.81
CA ALA A 61 -5.59 4.06 -10.27
C ALA A 61 -5.76 2.80 -9.43
N CYS A 62 -4.67 2.06 -9.18
CA CYS A 62 -4.67 0.86 -8.34
C CYS A 62 -5.13 1.17 -6.91
N ARG A 63 -4.58 2.23 -6.30
CA ARG A 63 -4.96 2.70 -4.97
C ARG A 63 -6.47 3.00 -4.90
N ARG A 64 -7.00 3.78 -5.85
CA ARG A 64 -8.43 4.10 -5.90
C ARG A 64 -9.30 2.85 -6.00
N ARG A 65 -8.93 1.91 -6.88
CA ARG A 65 -9.65 0.64 -7.04
C ARG A 65 -9.66 -0.18 -5.75
N LEU A 66 -8.52 -0.29 -5.07
CA LEU A 66 -8.42 -1.02 -3.80
C LEU A 66 -9.35 -0.43 -2.73
N GLN A 67 -9.42 0.90 -2.65
CA GLN A 67 -10.24 1.59 -1.67
C GLN A 67 -11.74 1.53 -1.99
N GLN A 68 -12.11 1.63 -3.27
CA GLN A 68 -13.51 1.69 -3.69
C GLN A 68 -14.14 0.31 -3.82
N GLU A 69 -13.39 -0.69 -4.29
CA GLU A 69 -13.95 -1.99 -4.68
C GLU A 69 -13.49 -3.14 -3.77
N ALA A 70 -12.27 -3.08 -3.23
CA ALA A 70 -11.68 -4.20 -2.50
C ALA A 70 -11.75 -4.08 -0.97
N GLY A 71 -12.33 -2.99 -0.45
CA GLY A 71 -12.54 -2.75 0.99
C GLY A 71 -11.28 -2.32 1.75
N TYR A 72 -10.26 -1.84 1.05
CA TYR A 72 -9.05 -1.32 1.69
C TYR A 72 -9.26 0.09 2.24
N GLN A 73 -8.73 0.36 3.42
CA GLN A 73 -8.82 1.65 4.11
C GLN A 73 -7.42 2.21 4.36
N ARG A 74 -7.28 3.54 4.43
CA ARG A 74 -6.00 4.16 4.78
C ARG A 74 -5.62 3.80 6.22
N SER A 75 -4.33 3.57 6.43
CA SER A 75 -3.75 3.26 7.73
C SER A 75 -2.46 4.05 7.91
N GLU A 76 -2.03 4.14 9.17
CA GLU A 76 -0.63 4.38 9.50
C GLU A 76 0.25 3.22 8.99
N PRO A 77 1.56 3.45 8.79
CA PRO A 77 2.51 2.39 8.49
C PRO A 77 2.43 1.26 9.52
N LEU A 78 2.36 0.01 9.05
CA LEU A 78 2.32 -1.15 9.92
C LEU A 78 3.70 -1.57 10.45
N PHE A 79 4.78 -1.10 9.81
CA PHE A 79 6.18 -1.40 10.11
C PHE A 79 7.10 -0.35 9.48
#